data_AF-A0A842SAT9-F1
#
_entry.id   AF-A0A842SAT9-F1
#
_cell.length_a   1.000
_cell.length_b   1.000
_cell.length_c   1.000
_cell.angle_alpha   90.00
_cell.angle_beta   90.00
_cell.angle_gamma   90.00
#
_symmetry.space_group_name_H-M   'P 1'
#
loop_
_entity.id
_entity.type
_entity.pdbx_description
1 polymer ?
#
loop_
_entity_poly.entity_id
_entity_poly.type
_entity_poly.pdbx_seq_one_letter_code
_entity_poly.pdbx_strand_id
1 'polypeptide(L)'
;GFVLDISMMLKMIKKVLKFGTWKDTEVSKFIFGGSPLLMNNMLQNRLLEEDERYDLDGRAFVGCGGGGWDGVKGEAKMDSVDKLEFVRDYEKVFNIKPKDIGDIYAFTEGPTLFGGHWSEKHEDFLLHCPDTSRIIIRDTETLNPVAPGEDGILEVITPYGVNGSINQAVLVDDIVELISSKKCPECGYEGATFKVLGRLKNAQGKSCSSLINWLY
;
A
#
# COMPACT_ATOMS: atom_id res chain seq x y z
N GLY A 1 1.65 19.55 -12.00
CA GLY A 1 1.65 18.07 -12.01
C GLY A 1 2.15 17.58 -13.35
N PHE A 2 2.49 16.29 -13.45
CA PHE A 2 2.68 15.60 -14.73
C PHE A 2 1.45 14.72 -14.99
N VAL A 3 1.33 14.26 -16.24
CA VAL A 3 0.27 13.38 -16.69
C VAL A 3 0.92 12.09 -17.17
N LEU A 4 0.46 10.95 -16.65
CA LEU A 4 0.92 9.64 -17.12
C LEU A 4 0.35 9.33 -18.50
N ASP A 5 1.21 8.88 -19.42
CA ASP A 5 0.75 8.27 -20.67
C ASP A 5 0.27 6.84 -20.40
N ILE A 6 -1.05 6.67 -20.44
CA ILE A 6 -1.73 5.39 -20.21
C ILE A 6 -2.25 4.75 -21.49
N SER A 7 -1.87 5.26 -22.66
CA SER A 7 -2.42 4.83 -23.96
C SER A 7 -2.24 3.32 -24.20
N MET A 8 -1.10 2.76 -23.80
CA MET A 8 -0.83 1.33 -23.91
C MET A 8 -1.73 0.50 -22.98
N MET A 9 -1.93 0.95 -21.74
CA MET A 9 -2.80 0.29 -20.76
C MET A 9 -4.25 0.27 -21.26
N LEU A 10 -4.77 1.41 -21.72
CA LEU A 10 -6.13 1.52 -22.26
C LEU A 10 -6.31 0.63 -23.50
N LYS A 11 -5.33 0.61 -24.41
CA LYS A 11 -5.34 -0.28 -25.57
C LYS A 11 -5.38 -1.75 -25.15
N MET A 12 -4.63 -2.13 -24.12
CA MET A 12 -4.62 -3.48 -23.57
C MET A 12 -5.98 -3.86 -22.99
N ILE A 13 -6.55 -3.01 -22.12
CA ILE A 13 -7.86 -3.24 -21.51
C ILE A 13 -8.93 -3.40 -22.59
N LYS A 14 -9.01 -2.45 -23.54
CA LYS A 14 -9.98 -2.50 -24.66
C LYS A 14 -9.84 -3.78 -25.50
N LYS A 15 -8.61 -4.21 -25.79
CA LYS A 15 -8.36 -5.43 -26.58
C LYS A 15 -8.75 -6.69 -25.82
N VAL A 16 -8.36 -6.81 -24.56
CA VAL A 16 -8.66 -7.98 -23.73
C VAL A 16 -10.16 -8.10 -23.44
N LEU A 17 -10.85 -6.99 -23.16
CA LEU A 17 -12.31 -7.02 -22.97
C LEU A 17 -13.04 -7.48 -24.24
N LYS A 18 -12.55 -7.10 -25.43
CA LYS A 18 -13.18 -7.45 -26.70
C LYS A 18 -12.86 -8.88 -27.17
N PHE A 19 -11.63 -9.34 -26.97
CA PHE A 19 -11.13 -10.58 -27.61
C PHE A 19 -10.68 -11.64 -26.61
N GLY A 20 -10.65 -11.35 -25.31
CA GLY A 20 -10.12 -12.24 -24.29
C GLY A 20 -8.60 -12.43 -24.33
N THR A 21 -7.89 -11.77 -25.25
CA THR A 21 -6.47 -12.03 -25.50
C THR A 21 -5.63 -10.76 -25.61
N TRP A 22 -4.36 -10.87 -25.22
CA TRP A 22 -3.31 -9.87 -25.44
C TRP A 22 -2.06 -10.56 -25.99
N LYS A 23 -1.58 -10.11 -27.16
CA LYS A 23 -0.44 -10.71 -27.86
C LYS A 23 -0.54 -12.25 -27.96
N ASP A 24 -1.71 -12.72 -28.40
CA ASP A 24 -2.04 -14.14 -28.60
C ASP A 24 -2.06 -15.00 -27.32
N THR A 25 -1.99 -14.36 -26.15
CA THR A 25 -2.17 -14.99 -24.84
C THR A 25 -3.56 -14.70 -24.31
N GLU A 26 -4.27 -15.73 -23.84
CA GLU A 26 -5.54 -15.57 -23.12
C GLU A 26 -5.31 -14.87 -21.77
N VAL A 27 -6.16 -13.90 -21.46
CA VAL A 27 -6.06 -13.11 -20.23
C VAL A 27 -7.27 -13.38 -19.34
N SER A 28 -7.01 -14.09 -18.24
CA SER A 28 -8.03 -14.42 -17.23
C SER A 28 -8.27 -13.27 -16.25
N LYS A 29 -7.21 -12.56 -15.84
CA LYS A 29 -7.28 -11.42 -14.92
C LYS A 29 -6.32 -10.28 -15.29
N PHE A 30 -6.69 -9.06 -14.88
CA PHE A 30 -5.83 -7.89 -14.84
C PHE A 30 -5.24 -7.70 -13.45
N ILE A 31 -4.02 -7.19 -13.37
CA ILE A 31 -3.41 -6.77 -12.11
C ILE A 31 -2.92 -5.34 -12.31
N PHE A 32 -3.46 -4.41 -11.52
CA PHE A 32 -2.92 -3.07 -11.39
C PHE A 32 -1.93 -3.08 -10.23
N GLY A 33 -0.65 -2.85 -10.50
CA GLY A 33 0.39 -2.84 -9.50
C GLY A 33 1.22 -1.57 -9.60
N GLY A 34 1.46 -0.90 -8.47
CA GLY A 34 2.28 0.30 -8.47
C GLY A 34 2.16 1.15 -7.21
N SER A 35 2.79 2.32 -7.27
CA SER A 35 2.67 3.32 -6.22
C SER A 35 1.27 3.94 -6.25
N PRO A 36 0.56 4.00 -5.11
CA PRO A 36 -0.73 4.69 -4.99
C PRO A 36 -0.69 6.13 -5.50
N LEU A 37 0.44 6.85 -5.35
CA LEU A 37 0.57 8.22 -5.84
C LEU A 37 0.43 8.32 -7.36
N LEU A 38 1.11 7.43 -8.09
CA LEU A 38 1.08 7.39 -9.55
C LEU A 38 -0.26 6.85 -10.06
N MET A 39 -0.80 5.84 -9.39
CA MET A 39 -2.11 5.28 -9.71
C MET A 39 -3.22 6.31 -9.48
N ASN A 40 -3.15 7.09 -8.40
CA ASN A 40 -4.08 8.20 -8.15
C ASN A 40 -3.93 9.31 -9.20
N ASN A 41 -2.70 9.67 -9.59
CA ASN A 41 -2.47 10.62 -10.68
C ASN A 41 -3.16 10.18 -11.99
N MET A 42 -3.08 8.89 -12.33
CA MET A 42 -3.77 8.31 -13.48
C MET A 42 -5.29 8.39 -13.34
N LEU A 43 -5.85 8.08 -12.17
CA LEU A 43 -7.29 8.14 -11.94
C LEU A 43 -7.80 9.58 -12.08
N GLN A 44 -7.23 10.51 -11.30
CA GLN A 44 -7.69 11.90 -11.21
C GLN A 44 -7.46 12.66 -12.50
N ASN A 45 -6.22 12.70 -13.00
CA ASN A 45 -5.83 13.61 -14.07
C ASN A 45 -6.01 13.03 -15.47
N ARG A 46 -6.57 11.82 -15.59
CA ARG A 46 -6.86 11.20 -16.89
C ARG A 46 -8.17 10.46 -16.93
N LEU A 47 -8.31 9.37 -16.18
CA LEU A 47 -9.45 8.46 -16.38
C LEU A 47 -10.78 9.10 -15.99
N LEU A 48 -10.80 9.87 -14.90
CA LEU A 48 -11.99 10.60 -14.47
C LEU A 48 -12.26 11.83 -15.33
N GLU A 49 -11.23 12.60 -15.70
CA GLU A 49 -11.35 13.76 -16.60
C GLU A 49 -11.86 13.39 -18.00
N GLU A 50 -11.41 12.27 -18.55
CA GLU A 50 -11.80 11.77 -19.87
C GLU A 50 -13.07 10.90 -19.84
N ASP A 51 -13.70 10.75 -18.67
CA ASP A 51 -14.87 9.90 -18.42
C ASP A 51 -14.70 8.44 -18.91
N GLU A 52 -13.48 7.91 -18.80
CA GLU A 52 -13.16 6.55 -19.19
C GLU A 52 -13.76 5.56 -18.18
N ARG A 53 -14.45 4.52 -18.68
CA ARG A 53 -15.13 3.50 -17.86
C ARG A 53 -14.95 2.11 -18.45
N TYR A 54 -14.60 1.15 -17.60
CA TYR A 54 -14.40 -0.25 -17.97
C TYR A 54 -15.02 -1.14 -16.91
N ASP A 55 -15.65 -2.24 -17.33
CA ASP A 55 -16.17 -3.24 -16.41
C ASP A 55 -15.15 -4.37 -16.23
N LEU A 56 -14.44 -4.35 -15.09
CA LEU A 56 -13.45 -5.35 -14.71
C LEU A 56 -13.88 -6.15 -13.46
N ASP A 57 -15.16 -6.13 -13.08
CA ASP A 57 -15.64 -6.85 -11.90
C ASP A 57 -15.34 -8.36 -12.03
N GLY A 58 -14.80 -8.95 -10.96
CA GLY A 58 -14.33 -10.33 -10.92
C GLY A 58 -13.13 -10.65 -11.83
N ARG A 59 -12.62 -9.68 -12.59
CA ARG A 59 -11.56 -9.87 -13.59
C ARG A 59 -10.30 -9.06 -13.29
N ALA A 60 -10.24 -8.31 -12.20
CA ALA A 60 -9.06 -7.53 -11.84
C ALA A 60 -8.75 -7.59 -10.35
N PHE A 61 -7.50 -7.32 -10.02
CA PHE A 61 -7.01 -7.06 -8.67
C PHE A 61 -6.12 -5.81 -8.70
N VAL A 62 -6.17 -5.01 -7.63
CA VAL A 62 -5.32 -3.84 -7.45
C VAL A 62 -4.40 -4.10 -6.26
N GLY A 63 -3.10 -4.17 -6.52
CA GLY A 63 -2.06 -4.30 -5.50
C GLY A 63 -1.26 -3.02 -5.39
N CYS A 64 -1.56 -2.22 -4.38
CA CYS A 64 -0.75 -1.04 -4.05
C CYS A 64 0.56 -1.48 -3.41
N GLY A 65 1.64 -0.75 -3.67
CA GLY A 65 2.92 -1.05 -3.07
C GLY A 65 3.96 0.05 -3.26
N GLY A 66 4.97 0.06 -2.40
CA GLY A 66 6.06 1.03 -2.46
C GLY A 66 5.69 2.44 -1.97
N GLY A 67 4.53 2.63 -1.33
CA GLY A 67 4.14 3.89 -0.69
C GLY A 67 3.86 5.05 -1.64
N GLY A 68 3.80 6.26 -1.09
CA GLY A 68 3.36 7.49 -1.79
C GLY A 68 1.97 7.98 -1.36
N TRP A 69 1.36 7.35 -0.35
CA TRP A 69 0.10 7.81 0.25
C TRP A 69 0.20 9.25 0.80
N ASP A 70 1.38 9.66 1.26
CA ASP A 70 1.66 11.00 1.79
C ASP A 70 1.95 12.06 0.70
N GLY A 71 1.88 11.69 -0.58
CA GLY A 71 2.12 12.60 -1.70
C GLY A 71 3.57 12.61 -2.20
N VAL A 72 4.47 11.80 -1.64
CA VAL A 72 5.89 11.77 -2.02
C VAL A 72 6.33 10.38 -2.49
N LYS A 73 6.87 10.30 -3.71
CA LYS A 73 7.50 9.08 -4.23
C LYS A 73 8.71 9.41 -5.09
N GLY A 74 9.91 9.20 -4.54
CA GLY A 74 11.14 9.60 -5.21
C GLY A 74 11.15 11.11 -5.43
N GLU A 75 11.31 11.54 -6.68
CA GLU A 75 11.26 12.96 -7.07
C GLU A 75 9.82 13.48 -7.28
N ALA A 76 8.83 12.58 -7.40
CA ALA A 76 7.44 12.99 -7.58
C ALA A 76 6.86 13.50 -6.26
N LYS A 77 6.35 14.74 -6.29
CA LYS A 77 5.65 15.41 -5.19
C LYS A 77 4.29 15.91 -5.68
N MET A 78 3.22 15.42 -5.07
CA MET A 78 1.84 15.81 -5.34
C MET A 78 1.08 15.86 -4.00
N ASP A 79 -0.22 16.14 -4.06
CA ASP A 79 -1.07 16.05 -2.88
C ASP A 79 -1.13 14.61 -2.36
N SER A 80 -1.37 14.47 -1.04
CA SER A 80 -1.59 13.17 -0.41
C SER A 80 -2.77 12.45 -1.04
N VAL A 81 -2.69 11.13 -1.12
CA VAL A 81 -3.74 10.29 -1.67
C VAL A 81 -4.73 9.95 -0.55
N ASP A 82 -5.98 10.38 -0.71
CA ASP A 82 -7.08 9.90 0.13
C ASP A 82 -7.41 8.45 -0.26
N LYS A 83 -7.30 7.54 0.70
CA LYS A 83 -7.45 6.10 0.45
C LYS A 83 -8.89 5.73 0.10
N LEU A 84 -9.87 6.40 0.70
CA LEU A 84 -11.29 6.13 0.47
C LEU A 84 -11.70 6.61 -0.93
N GLU A 85 -11.28 7.81 -1.33
CA GLU A 85 -11.48 8.31 -2.70
C GLU A 85 -10.78 7.41 -3.70
N PHE A 86 -9.52 7.02 -3.45
CA PHE A 86 -8.77 6.11 -4.32
C PHE A 86 -9.51 4.79 -4.57
N VAL A 87 -10.03 4.15 -3.52
CA VAL A 87 -10.80 2.91 -3.62
C VAL A 87 -12.10 3.12 -4.40
N ARG A 88 -12.83 4.21 -4.11
CA ARG A 88 -14.07 4.57 -4.81
C ARG A 88 -13.84 4.87 -6.28
N ASP A 89 -12.72 5.50 -6.62
CA ASP A 89 -12.39 5.83 -8.00
C ASP A 89 -12.00 4.60 -8.81
N TYR A 90 -11.34 3.63 -8.20
CA TYR A 90 -11.15 2.31 -8.81
C TYR A 90 -12.48 1.61 -9.10
N GLU A 91 -13.43 1.64 -8.15
CA GLU A 91 -14.77 1.10 -8.38
C GLU A 91 -15.51 1.87 -9.48
N LYS A 92 -15.45 3.21 -9.46
CA LYS A 92 -16.12 4.06 -10.44
C LYS A 92 -15.58 3.88 -11.85
N VAL A 93 -14.26 3.82 -12.01
CA VAL A 93 -13.59 3.78 -13.32
C VAL A 93 -13.53 2.36 -13.88
N PHE A 94 -13.22 1.37 -13.05
CA PHE A 94 -12.94 0.01 -13.49
C PHE A 94 -13.95 -1.04 -12.99
N ASN A 95 -14.98 -0.65 -12.23
CA ASN A 95 -15.91 -1.56 -11.55
C ASN A 95 -15.20 -2.63 -10.69
N ILE A 96 -14.02 -2.29 -10.16
CA ILE A 96 -13.27 -3.17 -9.26
C ILE A 96 -13.78 -2.95 -7.85
N LYS A 97 -14.27 -4.02 -7.22
CA LYS A 97 -14.85 -3.93 -5.88
C LYS A 97 -13.76 -3.72 -4.82
N PRO A 98 -14.06 -3.00 -3.72
CA PRO A 98 -13.08 -2.72 -2.67
C PRO A 98 -12.35 -3.96 -2.12
N LYS A 99 -13.04 -5.10 -2.05
CA LYS A 99 -12.46 -6.41 -1.65
C LYS A 99 -11.31 -6.90 -2.55
N ASP A 100 -11.24 -6.42 -3.79
CA ASP A 100 -10.23 -6.76 -4.79
C ASP A 100 -9.12 -5.70 -4.88
N ILE A 101 -9.07 -4.78 -3.90
CA ILE A 101 -8.04 -3.76 -3.74
C ILE A 101 -7.30 -4.02 -2.42
N GLY A 102 -5.99 -4.18 -2.52
CA GLY A 102 -5.10 -4.37 -1.36
C GLY A 102 -3.89 -3.44 -1.41
N ASP A 103 -3.18 -3.38 -0.29
CA ASP A 103 -1.91 -2.67 -0.17
C ASP A 103 -0.83 -3.60 0.38
N ILE A 104 0.42 -3.24 0.11
CA ILE A 104 1.61 -3.93 0.60
C ILE A 104 2.48 -2.89 1.29
N TYR A 105 2.55 -3.00 2.61
CA TYR A 105 3.50 -2.23 3.39
C TYR A 105 4.85 -2.96 3.46
N ALA A 106 5.91 -2.20 3.24
CA ALA A 106 7.30 -2.63 3.27
C ALA A 106 8.20 -1.41 3.47
N PHE A 107 9.42 -1.66 3.93
CA PHE A 107 10.43 -0.63 4.13
C PHE A 107 11.80 -1.22 3.75
N THR A 108 12.74 -0.37 3.34
CA THR A 108 14.00 -0.83 2.70
C THR A 108 14.89 -1.61 3.66
N GLU A 109 14.86 -1.22 4.93
CA GLU A 109 15.70 -1.78 5.98
C GLU A 109 15.29 -3.23 6.30
N GLY A 110 14.03 -3.62 6.05
CA GLY A 110 13.46 -4.92 6.41
C GLY A 110 13.02 -5.78 5.20
N PRO A 111 13.28 -7.09 5.18
CA PRO A 111 12.81 -7.99 4.12
C PRO A 111 11.34 -8.39 4.27
N THR A 112 10.67 -7.98 5.35
CA THR A 112 9.28 -8.40 5.63
C THR A 112 8.30 -7.56 4.81
N LEU A 113 7.38 -8.25 4.12
CA LEU A 113 6.25 -7.65 3.44
C LEU A 113 4.97 -7.89 4.24
N PHE A 114 4.14 -6.87 4.33
CA PHE A 114 2.86 -6.92 5.03
C PHE A 114 1.75 -6.69 4.02
N GLY A 115 1.10 -7.76 3.60
CA GLY A 115 -0.07 -7.66 2.73
C GLY A 115 -1.30 -7.25 3.52
N GLY A 116 -2.11 -6.36 2.96
CA GLY A 116 -3.34 -5.88 3.58
C GLY A 116 -4.53 -5.86 2.64
N HIS A 117 -5.71 -5.84 3.25
CA HIS A 117 -6.98 -5.70 2.54
C HIS A 117 -7.66 -4.38 2.95
N TRP A 118 -8.53 -3.88 2.07
CA TRP A 118 -9.39 -2.76 2.42
C TRP A 118 -10.38 -3.12 3.55
N SER A 119 -10.54 -2.20 4.50
CA SER A 119 -11.60 -2.25 5.52
C SER A 119 -12.54 -1.06 5.36
N GLU A 120 -13.81 -1.33 5.06
CA GLU A 120 -14.86 -0.30 5.04
C GLU A 120 -15.09 0.34 6.41
N LYS A 121 -14.85 -0.42 7.48
CA LYS A 121 -15.05 0.07 8.86
C LYS A 121 -13.99 1.09 9.24
N HIS A 122 -12.74 0.83 8.86
CA HIS A 122 -11.60 1.68 9.21
C HIS A 122 -11.30 2.72 8.13
N GLU A 123 -11.94 2.63 6.96
CA GLU A 123 -11.65 3.42 5.75
C GLU A 123 -10.14 3.42 5.43
N ASP A 124 -9.50 2.27 5.65
CA ASP A 124 -8.06 2.09 5.50
C ASP A 124 -7.71 0.61 5.19
N PHE A 125 -6.47 0.37 4.80
CA PHE A 125 -5.93 -0.97 4.61
C PHE A 125 -5.48 -1.57 5.96
N LEU A 126 -6.01 -2.74 6.29
CA LEU A 126 -5.55 -3.55 7.41
C LEU A 126 -4.44 -4.48 6.95
N LEU A 127 -3.24 -4.25 7.46
CA LEU A 127 -2.00 -4.93 7.10
C LEU A 127 -1.75 -6.09 8.07
N HIS A 128 -1.28 -7.22 7.54
CA HIS A 128 -1.05 -8.42 8.33
C HIS A 128 0.42 -8.76 8.47
N CYS A 129 0.85 -9.05 9.70
CA CYS A 129 2.17 -9.57 10.00
C CYS A 129 2.26 -11.06 9.66
N PRO A 130 3.18 -11.47 8.77
CA PRO A 130 3.35 -12.88 8.43
C PRO A 130 3.90 -13.69 9.60
N ASP A 131 3.64 -15.00 9.58
CA ASP A 131 4.11 -15.96 10.59
C ASP A 131 5.65 -16.02 10.71
N THR A 132 6.35 -15.64 9.65
CA THR A 132 7.81 -15.49 9.58
C THR A 132 8.36 -14.28 10.32
N SER A 133 7.53 -13.33 10.75
CA SER A 133 7.96 -12.11 11.44
C SER A 133 7.10 -11.83 12.68
N ARG A 134 7.51 -10.85 13.48
CA ARG A 134 6.73 -10.32 14.61
C ARG A 134 6.73 -8.81 14.54
N ILE A 135 5.67 -8.20 15.05
CA ILE A 135 5.62 -6.75 15.27
C ILE A 135 5.38 -6.45 16.74
N ILE A 136 5.93 -5.34 17.19
CA ILE A 136 5.62 -4.73 18.49
C ILE A 136 5.28 -3.28 18.20
N ILE A 137 4.09 -2.84 18.60
CA ILE A 137 3.74 -1.42 18.55
C ILE A 137 4.13 -0.83 19.89
N ARG A 138 4.98 0.20 19.87
CA ARG A 138 5.57 0.79 21.07
C ARG A 138 5.07 2.20 21.28
N ASP A 139 4.79 2.53 22.53
CA ASP A 139 4.51 3.91 22.93
C ASP A 139 5.69 4.81 22.57
N THR A 140 5.41 6.00 22.04
CA THR A 140 6.45 6.85 21.43
C THR A 140 7.39 7.50 22.46
N GLU A 141 6.98 7.60 23.73
CA GLU A 141 7.79 8.20 24.79
C GLU A 141 8.50 7.14 25.64
N THR A 142 7.78 6.09 26.03
CA THR A 142 8.26 5.06 26.96
C THR A 142 8.85 3.85 26.27
N LEU A 143 8.58 3.67 24.97
CA LEU A 143 8.94 2.50 24.17
C LEU A 143 8.35 1.17 24.68
N ASN A 144 7.40 1.21 25.62
CA ASN A 144 6.72 0.01 26.09
C ASN A 144 5.71 -0.48 25.04
N PRO A 145 5.46 -1.80 24.93
CA PRO A 145 4.42 -2.32 24.05
C PRO A 145 3.03 -1.79 24.42
N VAL A 146 2.24 -1.44 23.41
CA VAL A 146 0.85 -0.98 23.57
C VAL A 146 -0.16 -2.12 23.36
N ALA A 147 -1.38 -1.94 23.85
CA ALA A 147 -2.47 -2.89 23.69
C ALA A 147 -3.21 -2.72 22.33
N PRO A 148 -3.99 -3.71 21.89
CA PRO A 148 -4.87 -3.54 20.74
C PRO A 148 -5.84 -2.36 20.94
N GLY A 149 -5.99 -1.53 19.90
CA GLY A 149 -6.74 -0.28 19.91
C GLY A 149 -5.90 0.96 20.21
N GLU A 150 -4.63 0.78 20.59
CA GLU A 150 -3.69 1.87 20.83
C GLU A 150 -2.72 2.04 19.64
N ASP A 151 -2.20 3.26 19.48
CA ASP A 151 -1.23 3.62 18.47
C ASP A 151 0.18 3.80 19.03
N GLY A 152 1.17 3.71 18.16
CA GLY A 152 2.57 3.84 18.53
C GLY A 152 3.51 3.66 17.35
N ILE A 153 4.81 3.67 17.64
CA ILE A 153 5.85 3.43 16.67
C ILE A 153 5.99 1.92 16.38
N LEU A 154 6.15 1.56 15.11
CA LEU A 154 6.24 0.16 14.69
C LEU A 154 7.66 -0.39 14.88
N GLU A 155 7.78 -1.51 15.61
CA GLU A 155 8.98 -2.36 15.58
C GLU A 155 8.68 -3.64 14.80
N VAL A 156 9.57 -4.01 13.88
CA VAL A 156 9.49 -5.25 13.10
C VAL A 156 10.66 -6.15 13.43
N ILE A 157 10.37 -7.38 13.80
CA ILE A 157 11.35 -8.41 14.15
C ILE A 157 11.24 -9.54 13.13
N THR A 158 12.35 -9.90 12.50
CA THR A 158 12.39 -11.01 11.54
C THR A 158 13.65 -11.86 11.73
N PRO A 159 13.53 -13.21 11.72
CA PRO A 159 14.65 -14.14 11.70
C PRO A 159 15.17 -14.36 10.27
N TYR A 160 14.71 -13.59 9.28
CA TYR A 160 15.14 -13.73 7.89
C TYR A 160 16.54 -13.15 7.71
N GLY A 161 17.55 -14.00 7.89
CA GLY A 161 18.95 -13.71 7.67
C GLY A 161 19.49 -14.42 6.42
N VAL A 162 19.99 -13.65 5.46
CA VAL A 162 20.69 -14.13 4.25
C VAL A 162 21.97 -13.30 4.05
N ASN A 163 22.84 -13.67 3.11
CA ASN A 163 24.09 -12.92 2.88
C ASN A 163 23.88 -11.42 2.60
N GLY A 164 22.69 -11.00 2.14
CA GLY A 164 22.32 -9.60 1.90
C GLY A 164 21.45 -8.93 2.97
N SER A 165 21.08 -9.62 4.06
CA SER A 165 20.24 -9.04 5.13
C SER A 165 20.44 -9.83 6.43
N ILE A 166 20.60 -9.15 7.55
CA ILE A 166 20.78 -9.82 8.85
C ILE A 166 19.43 -10.05 9.55
N ASN A 167 19.41 -11.00 10.49
CA ASN A 167 18.34 -11.05 11.48
C ASN A 167 18.27 -9.70 12.18
N GLN A 168 17.09 -9.11 12.24
CA GLN A 168 16.95 -7.73 12.69
C GLN A 168 15.66 -7.50 13.44
N ALA A 169 15.77 -6.59 14.42
CA ALA A 169 14.68 -5.89 15.05
C ALA A 169 14.85 -4.42 14.67
N VAL A 170 13.92 -3.88 13.89
CA VAL A 170 13.98 -2.51 13.38
C VAL A 170 12.80 -1.74 13.92
N LEU A 171 13.09 -0.69 14.67
CA LEU A 171 12.13 0.34 15.04
C LEU A 171 12.06 1.33 13.87
N VAL A 172 10.93 1.35 13.17
CA VAL A 172 10.71 2.23 12.00
C VAL A 172 9.98 3.51 12.42
N ASP A 173 10.12 4.59 11.65
CA ASP A 173 9.52 5.89 12.00
C ASP A 173 8.01 6.00 11.65
N ASP A 174 7.37 4.89 11.27
CA ASP A 174 5.94 4.84 10.96
C ASP A 174 5.11 4.68 12.25
N ILE A 175 4.08 5.52 12.37
CA ILE A 175 3.08 5.44 13.44
C ILE A 175 1.92 4.57 12.96
N VAL A 176 1.56 3.57 13.76
CA VAL A 176 0.56 2.58 13.43
C VAL A 176 -0.39 2.33 14.60
N GLU A 177 -1.62 1.95 14.29
CA GLU A 177 -2.61 1.47 15.27
C GLU A 177 -2.60 -0.06 15.28
N LEU A 178 -2.49 -0.69 16.46
CA LEU A 178 -2.60 -2.14 16.60
C LEU A 178 -4.08 -2.55 16.58
N ILE A 179 -4.55 -3.19 15.52
CA ILE A 179 -5.94 -3.67 15.43
C ILE A 179 -6.14 -4.98 16.19
N SER A 180 -5.20 -5.90 16.06
CA SER A 180 -5.23 -7.21 16.73
C SER A 180 -3.83 -7.78 16.86
N SER A 181 -3.56 -8.47 17.95
CA SER A 181 -2.25 -9.11 18.20
C SER A 181 -2.15 -10.54 17.69
N LYS A 182 -3.27 -11.20 17.36
CA LYS A 182 -3.30 -12.63 17.06
C LYS A 182 -4.05 -13.01 15.80
N LYS A 183 -5.18 -12.35 15.52
CA LYS A 183 -6.05 -12.71 14.42
C LYS A 183 -6.83 -11.51 13.93
N CYS A 184 -6.80 -11.26 12.62
CA CYS A 184 -7.58 -10.18 12.02
C CYS A 184 -9.08 -10.40 12.26
N PRO A 185 -9.80 -9.42 12.82
CA PRO A 185 -11.23 -9.58 13.11
C PRO A 185 -12.11 -9.59 11.86
N GLU A 186 -11.63 -9.06 10.73
CA GLU A 186 -12.42 -8.93 9.50
C GLU A 186 -12.22 -10.11 8.54
N CYS A 187 -10.97 -10.50 8.27
CA CYS A 187 -10.67 -11.58 7.31
C CYS A 187 -10.23 -12.90 7.97
N GLY A 188 -9.97 -12.90 9.29
CA GLY A 188 -9.57 -14.10 10.01
C GLY A 188 -8.11 -14.54 9.81
N TYR A 189 -7.26 -13.70 9.20
CA TYR A 189 -5.83 -13.96 9.08
C TYR A 189 -5.18 -14.21 10.45
N GLU A 190 -4.43 -15.30 10.60
CA GLU A 190 -3.71 -15.63 11.83
C GLU A 190 -2.38 -14.84 11.88
N GLY A 191 -2.35 -13.78 12.67
CA GLY A 191 -1.22 -12.86 12.81
C GLY A 191 -1.65 -11.52 13.37
N ALA A 192 -0.67 -10.72 13.80
CA ALA A 192 -0.94 -9.36 14.22
C ALA A 192 -1.42 -8.51 13.03
N THR A 193 -2.36 -7.62 13.27
CA THR A 193 -3.01 -6.75 12.27
C THR A 193 -2.87 -5.31 12.70
N PHE A 194 -2.48 -4.42 11.79
CA PHE A 194 -2.29 -3.00 12.07
C PHE A 194 -2.68 -2.14 10.85
N LYS A 195 -2.84 -0.84 11.05
CA LYS A 195 -2.95 0.15 9.95
C LYS A 195 -1.96 1.29 10.17
N VAL A 196 -1.50 1.89 9.08
CA VAL A 196 -0.52 3.00 9.12
C VAL A 196 -1.26 4.33 9.21
N LEU A 197 -1.00 5.08 10.28
CA LEU A 197 -1.59 6.40 10.53
C LEU A 197 -0.74 7.53 9.94
N GLY A 198 0.57 7.33 9.85
CA GLY A 198 1.49 8.33 9.32
C GLY A 198 2.93 8.07 9.76
N ARG A 199 3.73 9.13 9.80
CA ARG A 199 5.16 9.09 10.12
C ARG A 199 5.55 10.14 11.13
N LEU A 200 6.55 9.84 11.94
CA LEU A 200 7.17 10.81 12.83
C LEU A 200 7.84 11.93 12.02
N LYS A 201 7.33 13.16 12.17
CA LYS A 201 7.80 14.34 11.41
C LYS A 201 9.21 14.81 11.80
N ASN A 202 9.68 14.46 13.01
CA ASN A 202 10.92 14.97 13.62
C ASN A 202 11.90 13.85 14.02
N ALA A 203 11.75 12.63 13.50
CA ALA A 203 12.74 11.60 13.76
C ALA A 203 14.09 12.06 13.17
N GLN A 204 15.15 12.01 13.98
CA GLN A 204 16.53 12.04 13.47
C GLN A 204 16.82 10.85 12.52
N GLY A 205 15.85 9.96 12.34
CA GLY A 205 15.83 8.82 11.43
C GLY A 205 16.09 9.22 9.98
N LYS A 206 17.28 8.87 9.51
CA LYS A 206 17.61 8.87 8.09
C LYS A 206 17.06 7.57 7.46
N SER A 207 15.75 7.49 7.28
CA SER A 207 15.12 6.41 6.50
C SER A 207 15.43 6.59 5.01
N CYS A 208 15.28 5.53 4.22
CA CYS A 208 15.42 5.60 2.75
C CYS A 208 14.46 6.59 2.05
N SER A 209 13.41 7.02 2.75
CA SER A 209 12.43 8.01 2.28
C SER A 209 12.67 9.42 2.85
N SER A 210 13.67 9.62 3.69
CA SER A 210 13.99 10.93 4.25
C SER A 210 14.58 11.85 3.17
N LEU A 211 14.04 13.06 3.06
CA LEU A 211 14.57 14.08 2.15
C LEU A 211 15.88 14.63 2.71
N ILE A 212 17.00 14.33 2.06
CA ILE A 212 18.31 14.91 2.39
C ILE A 212 18.40 16.27 1.68
N ASN A 213 18.34 17.36 2.45
CA ASN A 213 18.77 18.67 1.96
C ASN A 213 20.29 18.70 1.96
N TRP A 214 20.91 18.60 0.79
CA TRP A 214 22.34 18.86 0.64
C TRP A 214 22.59 20.35 0.88
N LEU A 215 23.21 20.68 2.00
CA LEU A 215 23.80 22.00 2.22
C LEU A 215 25.10 22.03 1.42
N TYR A 216 25.09 22.71 0.28
CA TYR A 216 26.30 23.13 -0.43
C TYR A 216 26.86 24.40 0.23
#